data_AF-A0A2P6R5Z9-F1
#
_entry.id   AF-A0A2P6R5Z9-F1
#
_cell.length_a   1.000
_cell.length_b   1.000
_cell.length_c   1.000
_cell.angle_alpha   90.00
_cell.angle_beta   90.00
_cell.angle_gamma   90.00
#
_symmetry.space_group_name_H-M   'P 1'
#
loop_
_entity.id
_entity.type
_entity.pdbx_description
1 polymer ?
#
loop_
_entity_poly.entity_id
_entity_poly.type
_entity_poly.pdbx_seq_one_letter_code
_entity_poly.pdbx_strand_id
1 'polypeptide(L)'
;MEELKKLVKEGKIKYIRLSEASPDTIRRAHAVHPIAAVQMEWSLWTRDIEEEIVPLCRELGIGIVPYSPLGQGFLGGRAAVEAIPSSSIVGWLPRIQGDNLEKNKDIYARTQKLAEKHGCSPAQLTLAWVLSQGDGVVPIPGTYN
;
A
#
# COMPACT_ATOMS: atom_id res chain seq x y z
N MET A 1 -8.36 20.06 10.70
CA MET A 1 -7.26 20.52 9.83
C MET A 1 -6.65 21.84 10.29
N GLU A 2 -7.44 22.83 10.72
CA GLU A 2 -6.91 24.11 11.23
C GLU A 2 -5.92 23.94 12.40
N GLU A 3 -6.20 23.03 13.34
CA GLU A 3 -5.27 22.77 14.45
C GLU A 3 -3.93 22.20 13.98
N LEU A 4 -3.92 21.27 13.02
CA LEU A 4 -2.68 20.73 12.46
C LEU A 4 -1.90 21.82 11.71
N LYS A 5 -2.58 22.70 10.98
CA LYS A 5 -1.97 23.86 10.33
C LYS A 5 -1.33 24.82 11.34
N LYS A 6 -1.96 25.03 12.50
CA LYS A 6 -1.38 25.80 13.60
C LYS A 6 -0.10 25.14 14.12
N LEU A 7 -0.09 23.82 14.31
CA LEU A 7 1.14 23.09 14.72
C LEU A 7 2.27 23.20 13.68
N VAL A 8 1.95 23.27 12.38
CA VAL A 8 2.94 23.57 11.34
C VAL A 8 3.50 24.98 11.49
N LYS A 9 2.62 25.98 11.67
CA LYS A 9 3.04 27.39 11.88
C LYS A 9 3.88 27.58 13.14
N GLU A 10 3.57 26.83 14.19
CA GLU A 10 4.35 26.81 15.44
C GLU A 10 5.67 26.04 15.32
N GLY A 11 5.94 25.39 14.18
CA GLY A 11 7.15 24.61 13.95
C GLY A 11 7.20 23.27 14.68
N LYS A 12 6.10 22.82 15.27
CA LYS A 12 6.01 21.55 16.03
C LYS A 12 5.96 20.33 15.13
N ILE A 13 5.39 20.48 13.93
CA ILE A 13 5.39 19.47 12.88
C ILE A 13 5.79 20.11 11.55
N LYS A 14 6.43 19.34 10.66
CA LYS A 14 6.86 19.85 9.35
C LYS A 14 5.81 19.66 8.26
N TYR A 15 5.08 18.54 8.30
CA TYR A 15 4.18 18.12 7.22
C TYR A 15 2.92 17.49 7.79
N ILE A 16 1.81 17.62 7.06
CA ILE A 16 0.55 16.94 7.36
C ILE A 16 0.35 15.81 6.34
N ARG A 17 -0.05 14.64 6.83
CA ARG A 17 -0.36 13.45 6.04
C ARG A 17 -1.70 12.88 6.47
N LEU A 18 -2.37 12.22 5.56
CA LEU A 18 -3.63 11.50 5.82
C LEU A 18 -3.41 9.99 5.63
N SER A 19 -4.29 9.18 6.19
CA SER A 19 -4.33 7.74 5.99
C SER A 19 -5.76 7.31 5.74
N GLU A 20 -5.99 6.42 4.79
CA GLU A 20 -7.31 5.84 4.48
C GLU A 20 -8.40 6.91 4.26
N ALA A 21 -8.02 8.02 3.63
CA ALA A 21 -8.90 9.17 3.40
C ALA A 21 -9.59 9.09 2.04
N SER A 22 -10.89 9.37 2.00
CA SER A 22 -11.63 9.49 0.75
C SER A 22 -11.14 10.69 -0.10
N PRO A 23 -11.39 10.69 -1.43
CA PRO A 23 -10.99 11.79 -2.30
C PRO A 23 -11.53 13.16 -1.84
N ASP A 24 -12.79 13.19 -1.42
CA ASP A 24 -13.45 14.38 -0.89
C ASP A 24 -12.80 14.87 0.43
N THR A 25 -12.39 13.95 1.31
CA THR A 25 -11.63 14.29 2.52
C THR A 25 -10.27 14.88 2.18
N ILE A 26 -9.57 14.30 1.20
CA ILE A 26 -8.27 14.80 0.73
C ILE A 26 -8.42 16.21 0.17
N ARG A 27 -9.40 16.46 -0.72
CA ARG A 27 -9.65 17.79 -1.32
C ARG A 27 -9.92 18.85 -0.26
N ARG A 28 -10.83 18.57 0.69
CA ARG A 28 -11.13 19.52 1.79
C ARG A 28 -9.91 19.80 2.67
N ALA A 29 -9.14 18.76 3.00
CA ALA A 29 -7.98 18.92 3.86
C ALA A 29 -6.88 19.73 3.18
N HIS A 30 -6.62 19.42 1.90
CA HIS A 30 -5.62 20.10 1.09
C HIS A 30 -5.95 21.59 0.87
N ALA A 31 -7.25 21.94 0.77
CA ALA A 31 -7.70 23.33 0.69
C ALA A 31 -7.38 24.15 1.96
N VAL A 32 -7.29 23.51 3.13
CA VAL A 32 -6.94 24.18 4.40
C VAL A 32 -5.41 24.35 4.55
N HIS A 33 -4.67 23.29 4.24
CA HIS A 33 -3.21 23.24 4.25
C HIS A 33 -2.70 22.11 3.33
N PRO A 34 -1.62 22.31 2.55
CA PRO A 34 -1.09 21.28 1.65
C PRO A 34 -0.84 19.96 2.36
N ILE A 35 -1.45 18.89 1.84
CA ILE A 35 -1.20 17.52 2.31
C ILE A 35 0.05 17.01 1.60
N ALA A 36 1.04 16.56 2.37
CA ALA A 36 2.31 16.10 1.81
C ALA A 36 2.21 14.67 1.25
N ALA A 37 1.44 13.81 1.91
CA ALA A 37 1.21 12.44 1.45
C ALA A 37 -0.09 11.85 1.99
N VAL A 38 -0.60 10.84 1.28
CA VAL A 38 -1.68 9.96 1.75
C VAL A 38 -1.17 8.53 1.82
N GLN A 39 -1.42 7.88 2.95
CA GLN A 39 -1.13 6.47 3.15
C GLN A 39 -2.38 5.63 2.81
N MET A 40 -2.23 4.66 1.91
CA MET A 40 -3.32 3.80 1.43
C MET A 40 -2.81 2.36 1.26
N GLU A 41 -3.70 1.37 1.29
CA GLU A 41 -3.35 0.04 0.79
C GLU A 41 -3.12 0.08 -0.73
N TRP A 42 -1.96 -0.37 -1.19
CA TRP A 42 -1.70 -0.52 -2.63
C TRP A 42 -0.67 -1.62 -2.89
N SER A 43 -1.05 -2.60 -3.71
CA SER A 43 -0.19 -3.72 -4.12
C SER A 43 -0.68 -4.29 -5.45
N LEU A 44 -0.04 -5.34 -5.96
CA LEU A 44 -0.56 -6.09 -7.10
C LEU A 44 -1.98 -6.64 -6.86
N TRP A 45 -2.41 -6.76 -5.60
CA TRP A 45 -3.68 -7.37 -5.19
C TRP A 45 -4.78 -6.37 -4.82
N THR A 46 -4.39 -5.18 -4.38
CA THR A 46 -5.29 -4.11 -3.92
C THR A 46 -4.99 -2.88 -4.75
N ARG A 47 -5.91 -2.53 -5.66
CA ARG A 47 -5.74 -1.50 -6.70
C ARG A 47 -6.90 -0.49 -6.74
N ASP A 48 -7.78 -0.53 -5.74
CA ASP A 48 -9.00 0.28 -5.67
C ASP A 48 -8.72 1.79 -5.70
N ILE A 49 -7.53 2.20 -5.27
CA ILE A 49 -7.12 3.60 -5.22
C ILE A 49 -6.77 4.18 -6.60
N GLU A 50 -6.61 3.35 -7.64
CA GLU A 50 -6.12 3.77 -8.95
C GLU A 50 -7.11 4.61 -9.76
N GLU A 51 -8.41 4.49 -9.47
CA GLU A 51 -9.46 5.23 -10.18
C GLU A 51 -9.57 6.68 -9.70
N GLU A 52 -9.53 6.92 -8.39
CA GLU A 52 -9.83 8.24 -7.83
C GLU A 52 -8.68 8.86 -7.04
N ILE A 53 -8.03 8.09 -6.15
CA ILE A 53 -7.01 8.62 -5.23
C ILE A 53 -5.70 8.87 -5.96
N VAL A 54 -5.24 7.94 -6.81
CA VAL A 54 -3.98 8.09 -7.54
C VAL A 54 -4.01 9.31 -8.47
N PRO A 55 -5.05 9.52 -9.32
CA PRO A 55 -5.15 10.73 -10.13
C PRO A 55 -5.26 12.00 -9.29
N LEU A 56 -6.03 11.98 -8.20
CA LEU A 56 -6.16 13.12 -7.29
C LEU A 56 -4.83 13.52 -6.66
N CYS A 57 -4.07 12.54 -6.14
CA CYS A 57 -2.78 12.80 -5.54
C CYS A 57 -1.79 13.37 -6.57
N ARG A 58 -1.82 12.87 -7.82
CA ARG A 58 -1.03 13.43 -8.92
C ARG A 58 -1.43 14.87 -9.27
N GLU A 59 -2.74 15.14 -9.37
CA GLU A 59 -3.30 16.48 -9.62
C GLU A 59 -2.83 17.49 -8.57
N LEU A 60 -2.83 17.11 -7.29
CA LEU A 60 -2.52 17.97 -6.15
C LEU A 60 -1.04 17.94 -5.73
N GLY A 61 -0.18 17.17 -6.42
CA GLY A 61 1.23 17.02 -6.05
C GLY A 61 1.47 16.34 -4.69
N ILE A 62 0.57 15.43 -4.30
CA ILE A 62 0.59 14.69 -3.04
C ILE A 62 1.31 13.35 -3.24
N GLY A 63 2.24 13.00 -2.33
CA GLY A 63 2.88 11.68 -2.32
C GLY A 63 1.93 10.56 -1.90
N ILE A 64 2.20 9.33 -2.33
CA ILE A 64 1.43 8.14 -1.94
C ILE A 64 2.35 7.22 -1.15
N VAL A 65 1.88 6.76 0.01
CA VAL A 65 2.60 5.83 0.89
C VAL A 65 1.85 4.50 0.95
N PRO A 66 2.15 3.54 0.05
CA PRO A 66 1.55 2.21 0.10
C PRO A 66 1.87 1.47 1.40
N TYR A 67 0.84 1.14 2.18
CA TYR A 67 0.96 0.10 3.19
C TYR A 67 0.57 -1.26 2.61
N SER A 68 1.00 -2.33 3.30
CA SER A 68 0.84 -3.72 2.85
C SER A 68 1.25 -3.94 1.38
N PRO A 69 2.40 -3.40 0.91
CA PRO A 69 2.78 -3.50 -0.49
C PRO A 69 2.99 -4.95 -0.96
N LEU A 70 3.19 -5.89 -0.02
CA LEU A 70 3.32 -7.33 -0.27
C LEU A 70 2.00 -8.11 -0.08
N GLY A 71 0.85 -7.43 -0.04
CA GLY A 71 -0.46 -8.07 0.13
C GLY A 71 -0.55 -8.87 1.42
N GLN A 72 -0.24 -8.24 2.56
CA GLN A 72 -0.22 -8.89 3.89
C GLN A 72 0.75 -10.09 3.97
N GLY A 73 1.82 -10.07 3.17
CA GLY A 73 2.83 -11.13 3.09
C GLY A 73 2.51 -12.25 2.10
N PHE A 74 1.35 -12.22 1.45
CA PHE A 74 0.96 -13.19 0.44
C PHE A 74 1.86 -13.15 -0.80
N LEU A 75 2.08 -11.95 -1.35
CA LEU A 75 2.91 -11.76 -2.55
C LEU A 75 4.41 -11.95 -2.27
N GLY A 76 4.79 -11.97 -0.98
CA GLY A 76 6.13 -12.34 -0.54
C GLY A 76 6.34 -13.86 -0.36
N GLY A 77 5.28 -14.68 -0.49
CA GLY A 77 5.33 -16.13 -0.38
C GLY A 77 4.88 -16.70 0.97
N ARG A 78 4.94 -15.92 2.06
CA ARG A 78 4.61 -16.40 3.40
C ARG A 78 3.18 -16.93 3.51
N ALA A 79 2.19 -16.12 3.15
CA ALA A 79 0.78 -16.54 3.25
C ALA A 79 0.31 -17.41 2.08
N ALA A 80 1.14 -17.60 1.05
CA ALA A 80 0.83 -18.42 -0.12
C ALA A 80 1.40 -19.85 -0.01
N VAL A 81 2.55 -20.00 0.64
CA VAL A 81 3.34 -21.24 0.68
C VAL A 81 3.49 -21.80 2.10
N GLU A 82 3.45 -20.95 3.14
CA GLU A 82 3.60 -21.38 4.52
C GLU A 82 2.25 -21.48 5.25
N ALA A 83 2.21 -22.30 6.30
CA ALA A 83 1.08 -22.34 7.19
C ALA A 83 0.97 -21.02 7.96
N ILE A 84 -0.20 -20.40 7.91
CA ILE A 84 -0.45 -19.15 8.64
C ILE A 84 -0.69 -19.50 10.12
N PRO A 85 0.04 -18.88 11.06
CA PRO A 85 -0.20 -19.10 12.48
C PRO A 85 -1.65 -18.79 12.84
N SER A 86 -2.28 -19.61 13.67
CA SER A 86 -3.68 -19.40 14.11
C SER A 86 -3.89 -18.08 14.84
N SER A 87 -2.83 -17.52 15.45
CA SER A 87 -2.81 -16.21 16.08
C SER A 87 -2.67 -15.03 15.10
N SER A 88 -2.40 -15.29 13.82
CA SER A 88 -2.18 -14.26 12.82
C SER A 88 -3.50 -13.71 12.29
N ILE A 89 -3.64 -12.37 12.30
CA ILE A 89 -4.78 -11.69 11.68
C ILE A 89 -4.91 -11.99 10.19
N VAL A 90 -3.81 -12.33 9.52
CA VAL A 90 -3.76 -12.67 8.08
C VAL A 90 -4.65 -13.88 7.76
N GLY A 91 -4.76 -14.85 8.69
CA GLY A 91 -5.64 -16.02 8.51
C GLY A 91 -7.13 -15.68 8.51
N TRP A 92 -7.50 -14.50 9.03
CA TRP A 92 -8.88 -14.03 9.08
C TRP A 92 -9.30 -13.24 7.84
N LEU A 93 -8.37 -12.96 6.92
CA LEU A 93 -8.66 -12.25 5.69
C LEU A 93 -9.48 -13.14 4.75
N PRO A 94 -10.64 -12.70 4.24
CA PRO A 94 -11.48 -13.51 3.35
C PRO A 94 -10.75 -14.04 2.12
N ARG A 95 -9.74 -13.31 1.64
CA ARG A 95 -8.95 -13.67 0.47
C ARG A 95 -7.95 -14.82 0.73
N ILE A 96 -7.75 -15.20 1.99
CA ILE A 96 -6.79 -16.21 2.45
C ILE A 96 -7.54 -17.39 3.10
N GLN A 97 -8.85 -17.52 2.82
CA GLN A 97 -9.70 -18.58 3.38
C GLN A 97 -10.30 -19.47 2.28
N GLY A 98 -10.42 -20.76 2.57
CA GLY A 98 -11.11 -21.74 1.72
C GLY A 98 -10.74 -21.63 0.24
N ASP A 99 -11.75 -21.65 -0.62
CA ASP A 99 -11.58 -21.56 -2.08
C ASP A 99 -10.89 -20.28 -2.55
N ASN A 100 -10.96 -19.18 -1.78
CA ASN A 100 -10.28 -17.95 -2.14
C ASN A 100 -8.77 -18.12 -2.03
N LEU A 101 -8.28 -18.82 -1.00
CA LEU A 101 -6.85 -19.09 -0.86
C LEU A 101 -6.33 -19.85 -2.09
N GLU A 102 -7.03 -20.92 -2.49
CA GLU A 102 -6.62 -21.73 -3.64
C GLU A 102 -6.63 -20.92 -4.94
N LYS A 103 -7.65 -20.10 -5.19
CA LYS A 103 -7.67 -19.20 -6.35
C LYS A 103 -6.56 -18.16 -6.32
N ASN A 104 -6.26 -17.62 -5.15
CA ASN A 104 -5.24 -16.59 -5.01
C ASN A 104 -3.82 -17.17 -5.12
N LYS A 105 -3.61 -18.47 -4.84
CA LYS A 105 -2.33 -19.14 -5.11
C LYS A 105 -1.93 -19.09 -6.58
N ASP A 106 -2.88 -19.05 -7.51
CA ASP A 106 -2.58 -18.85 -8.94
C ASP A 106 -1.93 -17.49 -9.21
N ILE A 107 -2.34 -16.44 -8.47
CA ILE A 107 -1.73 -15.10 -8.56
C ILE A 107 -0.29 -15.16 -8.06
N TYR A 108 -0.06 -15.85 -6.94
CA TYR A 108 1.28 -16.04 -6.40
C TYR A 108 2.17 -16.83 -7.37
N ALA A 109 1.69 -17.95 -7.92
CA ALA A 109 2.44 -18.78 -8.86
C ALA A 109 2.87 -18.00 -10.11
N ARG A 110 2.00 -17.14 -10.65
CA ARG A 110 2.33 -16.25 -11.78
C ARG A 110 3.39 -15.22 -11.39
N THR A 111 3.26 -14.63 -10.20
CA THR A 111 4.23 -13.66 -9.66
C THR A 111 5.60 -14.32 -9.47
N GLN A 112 5.63 -15.54 -8.94
CA GLN A 112 6.85 -16.32 -8.75
C GLN A 112 7.54 -16.62 -10.08
N LYS A 113 6.80 -17.13 -11.07
CA LYS A 113 7.36 -17.42 -12.40
C LYS A 113 7.94 -16.17 -13.08
N LEU A 114 7.31 -15.01 -12.89
CA LEU A 114 7.83 -13.74 -13.41
C LEU A 114 9.09 -13.31 -12.65
N ALA A 115 9.11 -13.48 -11.33
CA ALA A 115 10.27 -13.15 -10.50
C ALA A 115 11.49 -14.00 -10.88
N GLU A 116 11.29 -15.30 -11.12
CA GLU A 116 12.30 -16.24 -11.63
C GLU A 116 12.87 -15.78 -12.97
N LYS A 117 12.02 -15.38 -13.92
CA LYS A 117 12.44 -14.84 -15.23
C LYS A 117 13.35 -13.61 -15.08
N HIS A 118 13.16 -12.81 -14.04
CA HIS A 118 13.92 -11.60 -13.76
C HIS A 118 15.05 -11.81 -12.72
N GLY A 119 15.28 -13.04 -12.25
CA GLY A 119 16.33 -13.35 -11.27
C GLY A 119 16.16 -12.66 -9.92
N CYS A 120 14.92 -12.43 -9.48
CA CYS A 120 14.59 -11.76 -8.22
C CYS A 120 13.57 -12.56 -7.40
N SER A 121 13.37 -12.19 -6.13
CA SER A 121 12.32 -12.79 -5.31
C SER A 121 10.92 -12.23 -5.64
N PRO A 122 9.83 -12.96 -5.35
CA PRO A 122 8.47 -12.44 -5.50
C PRO A 122 8.24 -11.13 -4.75
N ALA A 123 8.85 -10.97 -3.58
CA ALA A 123 8.81 -9.74 -2.80
C ALA A 123 9.52 -8.58 -3.52
N GLN A 124 10.72 -8.81 -4.08
CA GLN A 124 11.44 -7.80 -4.85
C GLN A 124 10.66 -7.38 -6.09
N LEU A 125 10.11 -8.33 -6.85
CA LEU A 125 9.27 -8.05 -8.02
C LEU A 125 8.05 -7.19 -7.64
N THR A 126 7.35 -7.57 -6.57
CA THR A 126 6.15 -6.87 -6.11
C THR A 126 6.48 -5.44 -5.66
N LEU A 127 7.55 -5.26 -4.89
CA LEU A 127 8.00 -3.92 -4.47
C LEU A 127 8.44 -3.07 -5.66
N ALA A 128 9.16 -3.65 -6.62
CA ALA A 128 9.56 -2.97 -7.85
C ALA A 128 8.34 -2.50 -8.65
N TRP A 129 7.27 -3.30 -8.71
CA TRP A 129 6.03 -2.90 -9.36
C TRP A 129 5.33 -1.73 -8.65
N VAL A 130 5.26 -1.73 -7.32
CA VAL A 130 4.65 -0.62 -6.57
C VAL A 130 5.46 0.66 -6.75
N LEU A 131 6.79 0.56 -6.68
CA LEU A 131 7.70 1.69 -6.92
C LEU A 131 7.60 2.23 -8.36
N SER A 132 7.27 1.40 -9.35
CA SER A 132 7.13 1.84 -10.74
C SER A 132 5.85 2.61 -11.04
N GLN A 133 4.93 2.75 -10.06
CA GLN A 133 3.69 3.52 -10.23
C GLN A 133 3.91 5.05 -10.26
N GLY A 134 5.11 5.53 -9.92
CA GLY A 134 5.56 6.90 -10.12
C GLY A 134 6.48 7.41 -9.01
N ASP A 135 7.21 8.51 -9.29
CA ASP A 135 8.25 9.06 -8.40
C ASP A 135 7.73 9.50 -7.02
N GLY A 136 6.43 9.78 -6.89
CA GLY A 136 5.77 10.14 -5.63
C GLY A 136 5.34 8.96 -4.77
N VAL A 137 5.67 7.71 -5.15
CA VAL A 137 5.22 6.49 -4.47
C VAL A 137 6.33 5.91 -3.60
N VAL A 138 6.08 5.83 -2.29
CA VAL A 138 7.07 5.37 -1.29
C VAL A 138 6.45 4.28 -0.41
N PRO A 139 6.56 2.98 -0.79
CA PRO A 139 5.99 1.88 -0.01
C PRO A 139 6.72 1.68 1.32
N ILE A 140 6.00 1.18 2.33
CA ILE A 140 6.53 0.87 3.67
C ILE A 140 6.48 -0.63 3.97
N PRO A 141 7.41 -1.45 3.43
CA PRO A 141 7.48 -2.87 3.76
C PRO A 141 7.83 -3.06 5.24
N GLY A 142 7.10 -3.95 5.94
CA GLY A 142 7.39 -4.30 7.33
C GLY A 142 8.52 -5.33 7.47
N THR A 143 9.23 -5.28 8.59
CA THR A 143 10.30 -6.23 8.94
C THR A 143 10.20 -6.59 10.43
N TYR A 144 10.42 -7.85 10.79
CA TYR A 144 10.58 -8.30 12.17
C TYR A 144 11.77 -9.26 12.18
N ASN A 145 12.82 -8.93 12.92
CA ASN A 145 13.99 -9.80 13.11
C ASN A 145 13.80 -10.69 14.33
#